data_AF-A0A4Y2S6N4-F1
#
_entry.id   AF-A0A4Y2S6N4-F1
#
_cell.length_a   1.000
_cell.length_b   1.000
_cell.length_c   1.000
_cell.angle_alpha   90.00
_cell.angle_beta   90.00
_cell.angle_gamma   90.00
#
_symmetry.space_group_name_H-M   'P 1'
#
loop_
_entity.id
_entity.type
_entity.pdbx_description
1 polymer ?
#
loop_
_entity_poly.entity_id
_entity_poly.type
_entity_poly.pdbx_seq_one_letter_code
_entity_poly.pdbx_strand_id
1 'polypeptide(L)'
;MRRIVYKKQEAHYKWLINQKCRASFELFCQQLVANNAFDLPYKIAAGKIRKQTVLQSVKTSNGQFTNTIEETIQTIVQALFTTDDSTQETHVQRKKREIINTYSSTIMDKQFTKQELLMLFQR
;
A
#
# COMPACT_ATOMS: atom_id res chain seq x y z
N MET A 1 41.87 -23.08 1.44
CA MET A 1 41.83 -22.06 2.53
C MET A 1 40.57 -21.18 2.49
N ARG A 2 40.36 -20.29 1.49
CA ARG A 2 39.23 -19.33 1.47
C ARG A 2 37.82 -19.94 1.61
N ARG A 3 37.54 -21.07 0.94
CA ARG A 3 36.23 -21.76 1.02
C ARG A 3 35.90 -22.29 2.43
N ILE A 4 36.92 -22.77 3.16
CA ILE A 4 36.76 -23.30 4.52
C ILE A 4 36.43 -22.15 5.48
N VAL A 5 37.15 -21.02 5.36
CA VAL A 5 36.88 -19.81 6.15
C VAL A 5 35.47 -19.29 5.87
N TYR A 6 35.07 -19.21 4.59
CA TYR A 6 33.72 -18.79 4.21
C TYR A 6 32.65 -19.70 4.84
N LYS A 7 32.79 -21.03 4.71
CA LYS A 7 31.82 -21.98 5.27
C LYS A 7 31.73 -21.90 6.79
N LYS A 8 32.86 -21.68 7.47
CA LYS A 8 32.89 -21.44 8.92
C LYS A 8 32.12 -20.18 9.29
N GLN A 9 32.35 -19.07 8.59
CA GLN A 9 31.65 -17.81 8.85
C GLN A 9 30.16 -17.88 8.49
N GLU A 10 29.80 -18.56 7.41
CA GLU A 10 28.40 -18.81 7.02
C GLU A 10 27.67 -19.60 8.12
N ALA A 11 28.28 -20.67 8.65
CA ALA A 11 27.71 -21.45 9.73
C ALA A 11 27.56 -20.62 11.02
N HIS A 12 28.59 -19.85 11.37
CA HIS A 12 28.56 -18.94 12.52
C HIS A 12 27.45 -17.88 12.38
N TYR A 13 27.31 -17.29 11.21
CA TYR A 13 26.29 -16.29 10.92
C TYR A 13 24.87 -16.87 11.01
N LYS A 14 24.63 -18.05 10.42
CA LYS A 14 23.36 -18.77 10.54
C LYS A 14 23.03 -19.11 12.00
N TRP A 15 24.04 -19.57 12.74
CA TRP A 15 23.90 -19.84 14.18
C TRP A 15 23.51 -18.58 14.95
N LEU A 16 24.16 -17.44 14.66
CA LEU A 16 23.86 -16.17 15.30
C LEU A 16 22.44 -15.69 15.00
N ILE A 17 21.98 -15.78 13.75
CA ILE A 17 20.59 -15.48 13.37
C ILE A 17 19.62 -16.34 14.17
N ASN A 18 19.86 -17.65 14.22
CA ASN A 18 18.99 -18.58 14.94
C ASN A 18 18.96 -18.28 16.44
N GLN A 19 20.10 -17.97 17.04
CA GLN A 19 20.19 -17.60 18.45
C GLN A 19 19.41 -16.32 18.74
N LYS A 20 19.59 -15.27 17.92
CA LYS A 20 18.88 -14.00 18.08
C LYS A 20 17.38 -14.14 17.83
N CYS A 21 16.98 -14.95 16.86
CA CYS A 21 15.59 -15.27 16.58
C CYS A 21 14.92 -15.97 17.77
N ARG A 22 15.56 -17.00 18.34
CA ARG A 22 15.07 -17.70 19.53
C ARG A 22 14.93 -16.78 20.73
N ALA A 23 15.97 -16.01 21.05
CA ALA A 23 15.93 -15.07 22.18
C ALA A 23 14.83 -14.01 22.02
N SER A 24 14.65 -13.48 20.81
CA SER A 24 13.57 -12.53 20.52
C SER A 24 12.19 -13.17 20.70
N PHE A 25 12.01 -14.40 20.21
CA PHE A 25 10.76 -15.14 20.35
C PHE A 25 10.45 -15.48 21.82
N GLU A 26 11.44 -15.89 22.60
CA GLU A 26 11.29 -16.14 24.04
C GLU A 26 10.84 -14.90 24.80
N LEU A 27 11.47 -13.74 24.54
CA LEU A 27 11.06 -12.46 25.11
C LEU A 27 9.62 -12.10 24.72
N PHE A 28 9.26 -12.30 23.45
CA PHE A 28 7.89 -12.07 22.98
C PHE A 28 6.87 -12.98 23.69
N CYS A 29 7.18 -14.27 23.85
CA CYS A 29 6.32 -15.20 24.59
C CYS A 29 6.14 -14.79 26.05
N GLN A 30 7.21 -14.34 26.72
CA GLN A 30 7.15 -13.84 28.10
C GLN A 30 6.22 -12.63 28.22
N GLN A 31 6.36 -11.66 27.30
CA GLN A 31 5.50 -10.48 27.25
C GLN A 31 4.03 -10.83 26.98
N LEU A 32 3.78 -11.81 26.12
CA LEU A 32 2.43 -12.21 25.76
C LEU A 32 1.70 -12.92 26.91
N VAL A 33 2.39 -13.87 27.55
CA VAL A 33 1.86 -14.65 28.68
C VAL A 33 1.57 -13.76 29.89
N ALA A 34 2.37 -12.71 30.11
CA ALA A 34 2.16 -11.77 31.21
C ALA A 34 0.80 -11.05 31.16
N ASN A 35 0.24 -10.84 29.96
CA ASN A 35 -1.08 -10.24 29.79
C ASN A 35 -2.19 -11.30 29.69
N ASN A 36 -2.06 -12.25 28.75
CA ASN A 36 -3.02 -13.34 28.55
C ASN A 36 -2.38 -14.50 27.78
N ALA A 37 -2.16 -15.62 28.47
CA ALA A 37 -1.54 -16.83 27.91
C ALA A 37 -2.31 -17.48 26.74
N PHE A 38 -3.62 -17.23 26.61
CA PHE A 38 -4.48 -17.88 25.61
C PHE A 38 -4.85 -16.98 24.43
N ASP A 39 -4.60 -15.68 24.50
CA ASP A 39 -5.02 -14.72 23.46
C ASP A 39 -4.37 -15.03 22.10
N LEU A 40 -3.04 -15.22 22.06
CA LEU A 40 -2.35 -15.55 20.81
C LEU A 40 -2.71 -16.96 20.30
N PRO A 41 -2.66 -18.05 21.10
CA PRO A 41 -3.10 -19.37 20.66
C PRO A 41 -4.52 -19.35 20.07
N TYR A 42 -5.45 -18.64 20.72
CA TYR A 42 -6.81 -18.47 20.21
C TYR A 42 -6.83 -17.71 18.87
N LYS A 43 -6.11 -16.58 18.75
CA LYS A 43 -6.03 -15.81 17.50
C LYS A 43 -5.43 -16.62 16.36
N ILE A 44 -4.43 -17.46 16.63
CA ILE A 44 -3.84 -18.38 15.65
C ILE A 44 -4.89 -19.40 15.20
N ALA A 45 -5.52 -20.12 16.14
CA ALA A 45 -6.49 -21.16 15.85
C ALA A 45 -7.74 -20.63 15.13
N ALA A 46 -8.21 -19.43 15.51
CA ALA A 46 -9.35 -18.78 14.91
C ALA A 46 -9.02 -18.01 13.60
N GLY A 47 -7.76 -17.99 13.16
CA GLY A 47 -7.34 -17.23 11.98
C GLY A 47 -7.49 -15.71 12.12
N LYS A 48 -7.56 -15.20 13.36
CA LYS A 48 -7.78 -13.78 13.68
C LYS A 48 -6.48 -12.97 13.78
N ILE A 49 -5.36 -13.52 13.33
CA ILE A 49 -4.10 -12.78 13.23
C ILE A 49 -4.20 -11.78 12.07
N ARG A 50 -4.18 -10.49 12.41
CA ARG A 50 -4.05 -9.43 11.42
C ARG A 50 -2.70 -9.58 10.72
N LYS A 51 -2.72 -9.87 9.43
CA LYS A 51 -1.51 -9.82 8.60
C LYS A 51 -1.09 -8.36 8.48
N GLN A 52 0.17 -8.06 8.80
CA GLN A 52 0.71 -6.74 8.56
C GLN A 52 0.77 -6.51 7.05
N THR A 53 0.21 -5.39 6.60
CA THR A 53 0.36 -4.97 5.20
C THR A 53 1.83 -4.62 4.99
N VAL A 54 2.53 -5.44 4.21
CA VAL A 54 3.90 -5.15 3.78
C VAL A 54 3.81 -4.48 2.42
N LEU A 55 4.09 -3.18 2.38
CA LEU A 55 4.23 -2.45 1.13
C LEU A 55 5.58 -2.78 0.52
N GLN A 56 5.57 -3.27 -0.72
CA GLN A 56 6.79 -3.53 -1.48
C GLN A 56 7.38 -2.22 -2.00
N SER A 57 8.71 -2.17 -2.13
CA SER A 57 9.40 -1.03 -2.74
C SER A 57 8.93 -0.84 -4.19
N VAL A 58 8.62 0.39 -4.56
CA VAL A 58 8.21 0.76 -5.93
C VAL A 58 9.36 1.49 -6.63
N LYS A 59 9.33 1.49 -7.96
CA LYS A 59 10.31 2.21 -8.78
C LYS A 59 9.87 3.66 -8.94
N THR A 60 10.73 4.59 -8.56
CA THR A 60 10.54 6.03 -8.73
C THR A 60 10.68 6.42 -10.21
N SER A 61 10.25 7.63 -10.57
CA SER A 61 10.44 8.22 -11.92
C SER A 61 11.90 8.24 -12.37
N ASN A 62 12.83 8.35 -11.42
CA ASN A 62 14.28 8.33 -11.64
C ASN A 62 14.87 6.92 -11.75
N GLY A 63 14.03 5.88 -11.64
CA GLY A 63 14.40 4.49 -11.81
C GLY A 63 15.00 3.80 -10.57
N GLN A 64 15.08 4.49 -9.43
CA GLN A 64 15.53 3.93 -8.14
C GLN A 64 14.36 3.30 -7.38
N PHE A 65 14.63 2.33 -6.51
CA PHE A 65 13.62 1.73 -5.64
C PHE A 65 13.45 2.55 -4.35
N THR A 66 12.22 2.66 -3.89
CA THR A 66 11.90 3.31 -2.61
C THR A 66 12.40 2.47 -1.44
N ASN A 67 12.90 3.15 -0.40
CA ASN A 67 13.49 2.49 0.77
C ASN A 67 12.61 2.59 2.01
N THR A 68 11.64 3.52 2.00
CA THR A 68 10.71 3.72 3.12
C THR A 68 9.27 3.53 2.69
N ILE A 69 8.41 3.20 3.66
CA ILE A 69 6.97 3.07 3.42
C ILE A 69 6.37 4.40 2.95
N GLU A 70 6.78 5.50 3.57
CA GLU A 70 6.28 6.84 3.23
C GLU A 70 6.63 7.24 1.79
N GLU A 71 7.89 7.06 1.40
CA GLU A 71 8.35 7.30 0.03
C GLU A 71 7.62 6.41 -0.98
N THR A 72 7.37 5.15 -0.61
CA THR A 72 6.60 4.20 -1.44
C THR A 72 5.17 4.71 -1.67
N ILE A 73 4.49 5.14 -0.60
CA ILE A 73 3.13 5.68 -0.68
C ILE A 73 3.11 6.95 -1.52
N GLN A 74 4.01 7.90 -1.26
CA GLN A 74 4.09 9.16 -2.01
C GLN A 74 4.33 8.92 -3.51
N THR A 75 5.23 8.00 -3.85
CA THR A 75 5.52 7.65 -5.25
C THR A 75 4.29 7.06 -5.94
N ILE A 76 3.55 6.17 -5.27
CA ILE A 76 2.31 5.59 -5.81
C ILE A 76 1.26 6.69 -6.00
N VAL A 77 1.06 7.54 -4.99
CA VAL A 77 0.07 8.62 -5.04
C VAL A 77 0.39 9.58 -6.17
N GLN A 78 1.64 10.01 -6.31
CA GLN A 78 2.04 10.93 -7.36
C GLN A 78 1.88 10.33 -8.77
N ALA A 79 2.12 9.03 -8.93
CA ALA A 79 1.99 8.36 -10.22
C ALA A 79 0.52 8.13 -10.63
N LEU A 80 -0.36 7.81 -9.68
CA LEU A 80 -1.78 7.48 -9.96
C LEU A 80 -2.72 8.67 -9.83
N PHE A 81 -2.37 9.65 -9.00
CA PHE A 81 -3.17 10.82 -8.66
C PHE A 81 -2.31 12.07 -8.83
N THR A 82 -2.03 12.40 -10.09
CA THR A 82 -1.31 13.62 -10.44
C THR A 82 -2.07 14.86 -9.96
N THR A 83 -1.36 15.89 -9.54
CA THR A 83 -1.95 17.18 -9.19
C THR A 83 -2.69 17.77 -10.38
N ASP A 84 -3.94 18.20 -10.18
CA ASP A 84 -4.75 18.86 -11.20
C ASP A 84 -4.27 20.30 -11.39
N ASP A 85 -3.20 20.48 -12.16
CA ASP A 85 -2.63 21.78 -12.50
C ASP A 85 -3.12 22.26 -13.86
N SER A 86 -4.00 23.26 -13.81
CA SER A 86 -4.59 23.86 -15.02
C SER A 86 -3.58 24.48 -15.99
N THR A 87 -2.37 24.78 -15.54
CA THR A 87 -1.30 25.34 -16.38
C THR A 87 -0.63 24.26 -17.25
N GLN A 88 -0.68 22.99 -16.83
CA GLN A 88 -0.13 21.85 -17.55
C GLN A 88 -1.17 21.10 -18.39
N GLU A 89 -2.41 21.61 -18.46
CA GLU A 89 -3.45 21.05 -19.30
C GLU A 89 -3.07 21.07 -20.78
N THR A 90 -3.25 19.93 -21.43
CA THR A 90 -3.31 19.86 -22.89
C THR A 90 -4.49 20.68 -23.43
N HIS A 91 -4.41 21.10 -24.69
CA HIS A 91 -5.49 21.84 -25.35
C HIS A 91 -6.85 21.11 -25.27
N VAL A 92 -6.85 19.78 -25.36
CA VAL A 92 -8.07 18.97 -25.26
C VAL A 92 -8.67 19.01 -23.85
N GLN A 93 -7.83 18.91 -22.81
CA GLN A 93 -8.27 19.00 -21.42
C GLN A 93 -8.83 20.38 -21.11
N ARG A 94 -8.14 21.45 -21.54
CA ARG A 94 -8.59 22.83 -21.38
C ARG A 94 -9.97 23.06 -22.00
N LYS A 95 -10.15 22.64 -23.25
CA LYS A 95 -11.43 22.78 -23.95
C LYS A 95 -12.57 22.05 -23.22
N LYS A 96 -12.31 20.87 -22.66
CA LYS A 96 -13.31 20.15 -21.85
C LYS A 96 -13.67 20.91 -20.58
N ARG A 97 -12.67 21.43 -19.86
CA ARG A 97 -12.89 22.26 -18.67
C ARG A 97 -13.69 23.52 -18.99
N GLU A 98 -13.37 24.19 -20.09
CA GLU A 98 -14.12 25.36 -20.59
C GLU A 98 -15.56 24.99 -20.90
N ILE A 99 -15.82 23.90 -21.62
CA ILE A 99 -17.18 23.41 -21.93
C ILE A 99 -17.97 23.18 -20.64
N ILE A 100 -17.38 22.53 -19.64
CA ILE A 100 -18.05 22.26 -18.36
C ILE A 100 -18.31 23.56 -17.58
N ASN A 101 -17.33 24.45 -17.50
CA ASN A 101 -17.44 25.70 -16.75
C ASN A 101 -18.39 26.71 -17.40
N THR A 102 -18.51 26.68 -18.73
CA THR A 102 -19.41 27.53 -19.51
C THR A 102 -20.76 26.89 -19.74
N TYR A 103 -20.95 25.65 -19.30
CA TYR A 103 -22.24 24.98 -19.38
C TYR A 103 -23.26 25.72 -18.52
N SER A 104 -24.26 26.28 -19.18
CA SER A 104 -25.43 26.87 -18.55
C SER A 104 -26.62 26.04 -19.00
N SER A 105 -27.46 25.61 -18.04
CA SER A 105 -28.65 24.84 -18.36
C SER A 105 -29.55 25.65 -19.29
N THR A 106 -29.73 25.18 -20.51
CA THR A 106 -30.66 25.79 -21.46
C THR A 106 -32.10 25.46 -21.06
N ILE A 107 -33.06 26.32 -21.42
CA ILE A 107 -34.51 26.08 -21.19
C ILE A 107 -34.98 24.75 -21.83
N MET A 108 -34.23 24.25 -22.81
CA MET A 108 -34.50 23.00 -23.54
C MET A 108 -33.82 21.76 -22.91
N ASP A 109 -33.02 21.92 -21.85
CA ASP A 109 -32.33 20.79 -21.23
C ASP A 109 -33.34 19.92 -20.49
N LYS A 110 -33.37 18.64 -20.86
CA LYS A 110 -34.26 17.67 -20.24
C LYS A 110 -33.84 17.49 -18.78
N GLN A 111 -34.78 17.61 -17.84
CA GLN A 111 -34.46 17.37 -16.44
C GLN A 111 -34.03 15.93 -16.23
N PHE A 112 -32.93 15.76 -15.52
CA PHE A 112 -32.46 14.45 -15.09
C PHE A 112 -33.44 13.83 -14.10
N THR A 113 -33.94 12.63 -14.37
CA THR A 113 -34.98 11.99 -13.56
C THR A 113 -34.45 10.77 -12.81
N LYS A 114 -35.11 10.42 -11.68
CA LYS A 114 -34.79 9.18 -10.93
C LYS A 114 -34.91 7.91 -11.77
N GLN A 115 -35.76 7.92 -12.80
CA GLN A 115 -35.94 6.78 -13.71
C GLN A 115 -34.68 6.54 -14.56
N GLU A 116 -33.96 7.59 -14.95
CA GLU A 116 -32.71 7.47 -15.70
C GLU A 116 -31.58 6.88 -14.84
N LEU A 117 -31.51 7.22 -13.55
CA LEU A 117 -30.57 6.58 -12.62
C LEU A 117 -30.81 5.07 -12.53
N LEU A 118 -32.07 4.66 -12.37
CA LEU A 118 -32.43 3.25 -12.25
C LEU A 118 -32.07 2.45 -13.52
N MET A 119 -32.20 3.06 -14.71
CA MET A 119 -31.78 2.43 -15.96
C MET A 119 -30.26 2.22 -16.08
N LEU A 120 -29.44 3.10 -15.49
CA LEU A 120 -27.98 2.99 -15.55
C LEU A 120 -27.40 1.93 -14.59
N PHE A 121 -28.05 1.69 -13.46
CA PHE A 121 -27.60 0.71 -12.45
C PHE A 121 -28.12 -0.72 -12.67
N GLN A 122 -28.87 -0.97 -13.75
CA GLN A 122 -29.37 -2.29 -14.11
C GLN A 122 -28.50 -3.02 -15.15
N ARG A 123 -27.28 -2.54 -15.39
CA ARG A 123 -26.31 -3.13 -16.31
C ARG A 123 -25.19 -3.84 -15.56
#